data_AF-A0A2S2PVS2-F1
#
_entry.id   AF-A0A2S2PVS2-F1
#
_cell.length_a   1.000
_cell.length_b   1.000
_cell.length_c   1.000
_cell.angle_alpha   90.00
_cell.angle_beta   90.00
_cell.angle_gamma   90.00
#
_symmetry.space_group_name_H-M   'P 1'
#
loop_
_entity.id
_entity.type
_entity.pdbx_description
1 polymer ?
#
loop_
_entity_poly.entity_id
_entity_poly.type
_entity_poly.pdbx_seq_one_letter_code
_entity_poly.pdbx_strand_id
1 'polypeptide(L)'
;MPKIKPSNRCRLRAYVQEFGENIFSTYGNILFCKVCEVKVVAEKKFTITQHMSRDKHLRALVRKKEKEDNEKTQMFLNTTTNNSFNLELCYMIISANIPISKLKHPDVCNFLF
;
A
#
# COMPACT_ATOMS: atom_id res chain seq x y z
N MET A 1 12.51 -46.94 2.09
CA MET A 1 11.71 -45.86 2.72
C MET A 1 10.78 -45.26 1.68
N PRO A 2 9.45 -45.23 1.87
CA PRO A 2 8.56 -44.53 0.95
C PRO A 2 8.81 -43.02 1.05
N LYS A 3 9.07 -42.34 -0.08
CA LYS A 3 9.13 -40.87 -0.12
C LYS A 3 7.73 -40.32 0.14
N ILE A 4 7.46 -39.94 1.39
CA ILE A 4 6.22 -39.27 1.79
C ILE A 4 6.14 -37.98 0.98
N LYS A 5 5.08 -37.83 0.17
CA LYS A 5 4.86 -36.58 -0.56
C LYS A 5 4.68 -35.45 0.47
N PRO A 6 5.46 -34.36 0.39
CA PRO A 6 5.29 -33.25 1.30
C PRO A 6 3.90 -32.65 1.13
N SER A 7 3.30 -32.23 2.25
CA SER A 7 1.99 -31.58 2.23
C SER A 7 2.03 -30.32 1.35
N ASN A 8 0.90 -29.98 0.73
CA ASN A 8 0.81 -28.78 -0.11
C ASN A 8 1.26 -27.52 0.64
N ARG A 9 0.91 -27.40 1.92
CA ARG A 9 1.35 -26.28 2.79
C ARG A 9 2.86 -26.19 2.91
N CYS A 10 3.54 -27.32 3.15
CA CYS A 10 4.99 -27.36 3.26
C CYS A 10 5.67 -26.93 1.95
N ARG A 11 5.12 -27.37 0.82
CA ARG A 11 5.62 -27.04 -0.52
C ARG A 11 5.43 -25.56 -0.86
N LEU A 12 4.26 -24.98 -0.54
CA LEU A 12 4.01 -23.56 -0.74
C LEU A 12 4.90 -22.69 0.15
N ARG A 13 5.12 -23.11 1.41
CA ARG A 13 6.04 -22.42 2.32
C ARG A 13 7.47 -22.44 1.79
N ALA A 14 7.91 -23.58 1.22
CA ALA A 14 9.21 -23.67 0.57
C ALA A 14 9.34 -22.69 -0.60
N TYR A 15 8.28 -22.50 -1.41
CA TYR A 15 8.31 -21.48 -2.46
C TYR A 15 8.35 -20.06 -1.93
N VAL A 16 7.64 -19.75 -0.85
CA VAL A 16 7.74 -18.41 -0.24
C VAL A 16 9.15 -18.15 0.28
N GLN A 17 9.80 -19.15 0.88
CA GLN A 17 11.17 -19.04 1.34
C GLN A 17 12.18 -18.93 0.17
N GLU A 18 11.94 -19.65 -0.93
CA GLU A 18 12.82 -19.65 -2.10
C GLU A 18 12.72 -18.37 -2.94
N PHE A 19 11.50 -17.91 -3.22
CA PHE A 19 11.26 -16.73 -4.07
C PHE A 19 11.14 -15.42 -3.28
N GLY A 20 11.04 -15.50 -1.96
CA GLY A 20 11.04 -14.35 -1.06
C GLY A 20 9.67 -14.01 -0.46
N GLU A 21 9.68 -13.74 0.85
CA GLU A 21 8.50 -13.36 1.64
C GLU A 21 7.92 -11.99 1.27
N ASN A 22 8.72 -11.14 0.64
CA ASN A 22 8.29 -9.82 0.15
C ASN A 22 7.40 -9.92 -1.10
N ILE A 23 7.53 -11.01 -1.84
CA ILE A 23 6.85 -11.23 -3.12
C ILE A 23 5.65 -12.15 -2.94
N PHE A 24 5.82 -13.25 -2.20
CA PHE A 24 4.78 -14.25 -2.04
C PHE A 24 4.32 -14.39 -0.58
N SER A 25 3.09 -14.85 -0.43
CA SER A 25 2.49 -15.26 0.84
C SER A 25 1.67 -16.52 0.64
N THR A 26 1.43 -17.25 1.72
CA THR A 26 0.58 -18.45 1.70
C THR A 26 -0.66 -18.23 2.56
N TYR A 27 -1.84 -18.50 2.01
CA TYR A 27 -3.08 -18.58 2.77
C TYR A 27 -3.58 -20.02 2.74
N GLY A 28 -3.09 -20.84 3.67
CA GLY A 28 -3.37 -22.28 3.71
C GLY A 28 -2.83 -23.00 2.46
N ASN A 29 -3.71 -23.28 1.50
CA ASN A 29 -3.39 -24.03 0.28
C ASN A 29 -3.22 -23.14 -0.97
N ILE A 30 -3.13 -21.82 -0.79
CA ILE A 30 -3.04 -20.84 -1.88
C ILE A 30 -1.70 -20.10 -1.80
N LEU A 31 -0.98 -20.01 -2.92
CA LEU A 31 0.13 -19.08 -3.09
C LEU A 31 -0.43 -17.75 -3.64
N PHE A 32 -0.15 -16.66 -2.95
CA PHE A 32 -0.60 -15.33 -3.31
C PHE A 32 0.60 -14.43 -3.59
N CYS A 33 0.59 -13.76 -4.74
CA CYS A 33 1.59 -12.77 -5.09
C CYS A 33 1.17 -11.41 -4.51
N LYS A 34 1.96 -10.87 -3.59
CA LYS A 34 1.74 -9.55 -2.96
C LYS A 34 1.91 -8.40 -3.96
N VAL A 35 2.75 -8.58 -4.97
CA VAL A 35 3.07 -7.56 -5.98
C VAL A 35 1.96 -7.43 -7.02
N CYS A 36 1.41 -8.57 -7.47
CA CYS A 36 0.37 -8.60 -8.48
C CYS A 36 -1.04 -8.68 -7.91
N GLU A 37 -1.17 -8.88 -6.59
CA GLU A 37 -2.43 -9.07 -5.85
C GLU A 37 -3.30 -10.19 -6.43
N VAL A 38 -2.67 -11.27 -6.89
CA VAL A 38 -3.37 -12.41 -7.49
C VAL A 38 -2.93 -13.74 -6.89
N LYS A 39 -3.87 -14.69 -6.92
CA LYS A 39 -3.57 -16.11 -6.72
C LYS A 39 -2.67 -16.60 -7.84
N VAL A 40 -1.58 -17.29 -7.47
CA VAL A 40 -0.67 -17.94 -8.41
C VAL A 40 -0.89 -19.45 -8.33
N VAL A 41 -1.08 -20.07 -9.50
CA VAL A 41 -1.09 -21.53 -9.60
C VAL A 41 0.30 -22.00 -9.24
N ALA A 42 0.39 -22.80 -8.19
CA ALA A 42 1.66 -23.23 -7.62
C ALA A 42 1.72 -24.76 -7.59
N GLU A 43 1.25 -25.45 -8.63
CA GLU A 43 1.40 -26.92 -8.74
C GLU A 43 2.82 -27.30 -9.13
N LYS A 44 3.42 -26.53 -10.04
CA LYS A 44 4.79 -26.75 -10.53
C LYS A 44 5.60 -25.48 -10.35
N LYS A 45 6.87 -25.62 -9.97
CA LYS A 45 7.79 -24.48 -9.83
C LYS A 45 7.85 -23.60 -11.09
N PHE A 46 7.77 -24.22 -12.28
CA PHE A 46 7.76 -23.52 -13.56
C PHE A 46 6.66 -22.47 -13.70
N THR A 47 5.47 -22.71 -13.12
CA THR A 47 4.36 -21.74 -13.17
C THR A 47 4.65 -20.49 -12.35
N ILE A 48 5.41 -20.63 -11.27
CA ILE A 48 5.85 -19.52 -10.41
C ILE A 48 6.95 -18.73 -11.10
N THR A 49 7.93 -19.41 -11.70
CA THR A 49 8.99 -18.74 -12.47
C THR A 49 8.42 -18.01 -13.68
N GLN A 50 7.42 -18.59 -14.36
CA GLN A 50 6.73 -17.90 -15.46
C GLN A 50 5.94 -16.69 -14.96
N HIS A 51 5.28 -16.79 -13.81
CA HIS A 51 4.61 -15.63 -13.22
C HIS A 51 5.58 -14.47 -12.96
N MET A 52 6.78 -14.78 -12.46
CA MET A 52 7.82 -13.78 -12.18
C MET A 52 8.37 -13.11 -13.43
N SER A 53 8.50 -13.86 -14.53
CA SER A 53 9.03 -13.33 -15.80
C SER A 53 8.00 -12.59 -16.65
N ARG A 54 6.71 -12.67 -16.33
CA ARG A 54 5.66 -11.95 -17.09
C ARG A 54 5.82 -10.44 -16.94
N ASP A 55 5.62 -9.72 -18.04
CA ASP A 55 5.61 -8.25 -18.07
C ASP A 55 4.70 -7.62 -17.01
N LYS A 56 3.53 -8.22 -16.75
CA LYS A 56 2.61 -7.75 -15.72
C LYS A 56 3.29 -7.68 -14.35
N HIS A 57 4.09 -8.69 -14.01
CA HIS A 57 4.80 -8.75 -12.74
C HIS A 57 5.93 -7.72 -12.69
N LEU A 58 6.75 -7.65 -13.74
CA LEU A 58 7.84 -6.68 -13.84
C LEU A 58 7.35 -5.23 -13.75
N ARG A 59 6.27 -4.89 -14.46
CA ARG A 59 5.64 -3.56 -14.37
C ARG A 59 5.09 -3.26 -12.98
N ALA A 60 4.53 -4.27 -12.31
CA ALA A 60 4.03 -4.11 -10.95
C ALA A 60 5.17 -3.88 -9.93
N LEU A 61 6.34 -4.51 -10.12
CA LEU A 61 7.54 -4.23 -9.31
C LEU A 61 8.03 -2.80 -9.48
N VAL A 62 8.10 -2.31 -10.73
CA VAL A 62 8.50 -0.92 -11.02
C VAL A 62 7.55 0.05 -10.33
N ARG A 63 6.23 -0.12 -10.49
CA ARG A 63 5.23 0.72 -9.82
C ARG A 63 5.31 0.69 -8.30
N LYS A 64 5.62 -0.47 -7.72
CA LYS A 64 5.79 -0.59 -6.27
C LYS A 64 6.99 0.20 -5.79
N LYS A 65 8.12 0.11 -6.49
CA LYS A 65 9.32 0.90 -6.20
C LYS A 65 9.06 2.41 -6.38
N GLU A 66 8.41 2.79 -7.47
CA GLU A 66 8.01 4.18 -7.71
C GLU A 66 7.08 4.69 -6.60
N LYS A 67 6.16 3.88 -6.09
CA LYS A 67 5.32 4.25 -4.92
C LYS A 67 6.14 4.39 -3.65
N GLU A 68 7.05 3.48 -3.33
CA GLU A 68 7.91 3.59 -2.14
C GLU A 68 8.82 4.83 -2.20
N ASP A 69 9.25 5.23 -3.41
CA ASP A 69 9.99 6.46 -3.65
C ASP A 69 9.09 7.71 -3.63
N ASN A 70 7.85 7.62 -4.14
CA ASN A 70 6.87 8.71 -4.11
C ASN A 70 6.15 8.89 -2.77
N GLU A 71 6.03 7.87 -1.92
CA GLU A 71 5.47 8.01 -0.57
C GLU A 71 6.36 8.92 0.30
N LYS A 72 7.64 9.11 -0.08
CA LYS A 72 8.51 10.14 0.50
C LYS A 72 8.30 11.54 -0.09
N THR A 73 7.55 11.68 -1.18
CA THR A 73 7.46 12.92 -1.99
C THR A 73 6.02 13.38 -2.26
N GLN A 74 5.00 12.54 -2.09
CA GLN A 74 3.59 12.89 -2.30
C GLN A 74 2.91 13.23 -0.98
N MET A 75 3.34 14.32 -0.36
CA MET A 75 2.64 14.95 0.75
C MET A 75 1.43 15.79 0.28
N PHE A 76 1.13 15.81 -1.03
CA PHE A 76 0.26 16.84 -1.61
C PHE A 76 -1.22 16.43 -1.78
N LEU A 77 -1.60 15.16 -1.59
CA LEU A 77 -3.01 14.74 -1.79
C LEU A 77 -3.47 13.66 -0.79
N ASN A 78 -3.20 13.86 0.50
CA ASN A 78 -3.94 13.13 1.53
C ASN A 78 -5.24 13.88 1.81
N THR A 79 -6.31 13.52 1.11
CA THR A 79 -7.70 13.89 1.42
C THR A 79 -8.22 13.22 2.70
N THR A 80 -7.37 13.09 3.71
CA THR A 80 -7.87 12.99 5.07
C THR A 80 -8.33 14.37 5.45
N THR A 81 -9.63 14.54 5.63
CA THR A 81 -10.24 15.66 6.37
C THR A 81 -9.70 15.65 7.80
N ASN A 82 -8.42 15.93 7.96
CA ASN A 82 -7.79 16.16 9.24
C ASN A 82 -8.17 17.57 9.59
N ASN A 83 -9.21 17.68 10.41
CA ASN A 83 -9.67 18.89 11.06
C ASN A 83 -8.54 19.63 11.84
N SER A 84 -7.29 19.14 11.84
CA SER A 84 -6.17 19.75 12.55
C SER A 84 -5.75 21.08 11.93
N PHE A 85 -5.69 21.22 10.59
CA PHE A 85 -5.28 22.50 9.98
C PHE A 85 -6.30 23.60 10.28
N ASN A 86 -7.59 23.33 10.07
CA ASN A 86 -8.66 24.29 10.34
C ASN A 86 -8.75 24.63 11.84
N LEU A 87 -8.50 23.65 12.71
CA LEU A 87 -8.46 23.86 14.16
C LEU A 87 -7.24 24.67 14.59
N GLU A 88 -6.05 24.37 14.09
CA GLU A 88 -4.81 25.12 14.34
C GLU A 88 -4.91 26.56 13.85
N LEU A 89 -5.52 26.77 12.67
CA LEU A 89 -5.82 28.09 12.14
C LEU A 89 -6.76 28.87 13.08
N CYS A 90 -7.85 28.25 13.54
CA CYS A 90 -8.76 28.87 14.51
C CYS A 90 -8.04 29.20 15.83
N TYR A 91 -7.21 28.30 16.35
CA TYR A 91 -6.41 28.54 17.56
C TYR A 91 -5.45 29.71 17.40
N MET A 92 -4.77 29.82 16.26
CA MET A 92 -3.87 30.93 15.96
C MET A 92 -4.61 32.27 15.91
N ILE A 93 -5.78 32.31 15.26
CA ILE A 93 -6.63 33.51 15.17
C ILE A 93 -7.07 33.97 16.57
N ILE A 94 -7.51 33.05 17.42
CA ILE A 94 -7.92 33.34 18.80
C ILE A 94 -6.72 33.81 19.63
N SER A 95 -5.57 33.12 19.52
CA SER A 95 -4.35 33.46 20.27
C SER A 95 -3.77 34.82 19.88
N ALA A 96 -3.92 35.21 18.62
CA ALA A 96 -3.56 36.54 18.12
C ALA A 96 -4.56 37.64 18.52
N ASN A 97 -5.61 37.29 19.28
CA ASN A 97 -6.71 38.18 19.67
C ASN A 97 -7.39 38.84 18.46
N ILE A 98 -7.54 38.08 17.36
CA ILE A 98 -8.22 38.51 16.15
C ILE A 98 -9.66 37.96 16.21
N PRO A 99 -10.68 38.79 16.47
CA PRO A 99 -12.04 38.30 16.53
C PRO A 99 -12.49 37.83 15.14
N ILE A 100 -13.02 36.61 15.04
CA ILE A 100 -13.60 36.08 13.79
C ILE A 100 -14.69 37.02 13.24
N SER A 101 -15.38 37.75 14.12
CA SER A 101 -16.38 38.78 13.74
C SER A 101 -15.84 39.95 12.93
N LYS A 102 -14.52 40.17 12.91
CA LYS A 102 -13.83 41.15 12.07
C LYS A 102 -13.47 40.60 10.68
N LEU A 103 -13.46 39.27 10.52
CA LEU A 103 -13.19 38.56 9.28
C LEU A 103 -14.48 38.39 8.46
N LYS A 104 -15.06 39.51 8.01
CA LYS A 104 -16.29 39.53 7.20
C LYS A 104 -16.04 39.43 5.68
N HIS A 105 -14.82 39.15 5.27
CA HIS A 105 -14.51 39.02 3.86
C HIS A 105 -15.17 37.74 3.32
N PRO A 106 -15.90 37.81 2.19
CA PRO A 106 -16.62 36.65 1.64
C PRO A 106 -15.74 35.41 1.49
N ASP A 107 -14.52 35.60 0.97
CA ASP A 107 -13.57 34.50 0.77
C ASP A 107 -13.13 33.85 2.08
N VAL A 108 -13.02 34.62 3.16
CA VAL A 108 -12.62 34.09 4.47
C VAL A 108 -13.77 33.33 5.10
N CYS A 109 -15.01 33.83 4.97
CA CYS A 109 -16.19 33.12 5.43
C CYS A 109 -16.38 31.78 4.71
N ASN A 110 -16.20 31.77 3.38
CA ASN A 110 -16.35 30.56 2.56
C ASN A 110 -15.19 29.55 2.74
N PHE A 111 -14.05 30.00 3.26
CA PHE A 111 -12.92 29.13 3.58
C PHE A 111 -13.08 28.43 4.94
N LEU A 112 -13.68 29.11 5.92
CA LEU A 112 -13.82 28.63 7.30
C LEU A 112 -15.13 27.88 7.58
N PHE A 113 -16.20 28.11 6.80
CA PHE A 113 -17.53 27.51 6.95
C PHE A 113 -17.99 26.83 5.67
#